data_AF-A0A067PT01-F1
#
_entry.id   AF-A0A067PT01-F1
#
_cell.length_a   1.000
_cell.length_b   1.000
_cell.length_c   1.000
_cell.angle_alpha   90.00
_cell.angle_beta   90.00
_cell.angle_gamma   90.00
#
_symmetry.space_group_name_H-M   'P 1'
#
loop_
_entity.id
_entity.type
_entity.pdbx_description
1 polymer ?
#
loop_
_entity_poly.entity_id
_entity_poly.type
_entity_poly.pdbx_seq_one_letter_code
_entity_poly.pdbx_strand_id
1 'polypeptide(L)'
;MTTDVEDALGVSLSRGLPPLKERKNLLTDFDQMHGWYIQKSAYAALKLDGGEQSFDYQNKYLRINLRYRHDCGGNPSIAFDIVDASIRPVFSDMERRQRMRDAFEAERTRREADIARFKQTDRTFIGLLLILYQMEDLCCGRQLAFDNWQLHSTLLSGWHARHG
;
A
#
# COMPACT_ATOMS: atom_id res chain seq x y z
N MET A 1 -47.61 -15.75 5.58
CA MET A 1 -46.59 -15.13 6.44
C MET A 1 -45.57 -16.22 6.72
N THR A 2 -44.31 -16.16 6.33
CA THR A 2 -43.44 -15.04 5.93
C THR A 2 -42.17 -15.69 5.34
N THR A 3 -41.66 -15.08 4.26
CA THR A 3 -40.25 -15.07 3.80
C THR A 3 -39.46 -16.38 3.77
N ASP A 4 -39.28 -16.91 2.55
CA ASP A 4 -38.03 -17.56 2.11
C ASP A 4 -37.74 -17.06 0.67
N VAL A 5 -37.15 -15.87 0.56
CA VAL A 5 -36.66 -15.30 -0.71
C VAL A 5 -35.28 -14.66 -0.50
N GLU A 6 -34.41 -15.28 0.28
CA GLU A 6 -33.03 -14.79 0.49
C GLU A 6 -31.93 -15.78 0.06
N ASP A 7 -32.25 -16.76 -0.79
CA ASP A 7 -31.25 -17.67 -1.39
C ASP A 7 -30.89 -17.34 -2.84
N ALA A 8 -31.22 -16.13 -3.31
CA ALA A 8 -30.96 -15.68 -4.70
C ALA A 8 -29.81 -14.67 -4.85
N LEU A 9 -28.97 -14.47 -3.83
CA LEU A 9 -27.84 -13.53 -3.88
C LEU A 9 -26.45 -14.18 -3.79
N GLY A 10 -26.35 -15.48 -4.07
CA GLY A 10 -25.10 -16.14 -4.44
C GLY A 10 -24.56 -15.72 -5.83
N VAL A 11 -24.83 -14.48 -6.26
CA VAL A 11 -24.29 -13.90 -7.48
C VAL A 11 -22.79 -13.70 -7.25
N SER A 12 -22.03 -14.67 -7.75
CA SER A 12 -20.58 -14.65 -7.98
C SER A 12 -20.07 -13.24 -8.33
N LEU A 13 -19.59 -12.52 -7.31
CA LEU A 13 -18.78 -11.29 -7.40
C LEU A 13 -17.43 -11.53 -8.12
N SER A 14 -17.17 -12.75 -8.58
CA SER A 14 -15.95 -13.18 -9.25
C SER A 14 -16.00 -13.11 -10.79
N ARG A 15 -17.14 -12.78 -11.40
CA ARG A 15 -17.21 -12.53 -12.86
C ARG A 15 -16.71 -11.12 -13.19
N GLY A 16 -15.40 -10.97 -13.37
CA GLY A 16 -14.81 -9.77 -13.99
C GLY A 16 -13.53 -9.26 -13.38
N LEU A 17 -13.08 -9.80 -12.23
CA LEU A 17 -11.76 -9.50 -11.70
C LEU A 17 -10.71 -10.38 -12.39
N PRO A 18 -9.64 -9.81 -12.98
CA PRO A 18 -8.56 -10.62 -13.55
C PRO A 18 -7.90 -11.45 -12.45
N PRO A 19 -7.27 -12.60 -12.73
CA PRO A 19 -6.63 -13.44 -11.72
C PRO A 19 -5.68 -12.68 -10.78
N LEU A 20 -5.50 -13.16 -9.54
CA LEU A 20 -4.68 -12.50 -8.52
C LEU A 20 -3.27 -12.14 -9.01
N LYS A 21 -2.64 -13.01 -9.81
CA LYS A 21 -1.32 -12.77 -10.39
C LYS A 21 -1.32 -11.56 -11.33
N GLU A 22 -2.35 -11.44 -12.17
CA GLU A 22 -2.49 -10.34 -13.11
C GLU A 22 -2.78 -9.02 -12.37
N ARG A 23 -3.64 -9.04 -11.34
CA ARG A 23 -3.88 -7.87 -10.48
C ARG A 23 -2.61 -7.36 -9.81
N LYS A 24 -1.73 -8.27 -9.37
CA LYS A 24 -0.42 -7.89 -8.79
C LYS A 24 0.49 -7.23 -9.82
N ASN A 25 0.54 -7.77 -11.03
CA ASN A 25 1.32 -7.18 -12.11
C ASN A 25 0.79 -5.77 -12.44
N LEU A 26 -0.53 -5.64 -12.62
CA LEU A 26 -1.17 -4.35 -12.86
C LEU A 26 -0.93 -3.35 -11.73
N LEU A 27 -0.96 -3.80 -10.48
CA LEU A 27 -0.66 -2.92 -9.35
C LEU A 27 0.82 -2.50 -9.32
N THR A 28 1.73 -3.39 -9.69
CA THR A 28 3.15 -3.07 -9.84
C THR A 28 3.35 -2.00 -10.91
N ASP A 29 2.71 -2.17 -12.06
CA ASP A 29 2.82 -1.24 -13.18
C ASP A 29 2.12 0.11 -12.86
N PHE A 30 0.97 0.07 -12.18
CA PHE A 30 0.28 1.26 -11.67
C PHE A 30 1.19 2.03 -10.69
N ASP A 31 1.81 1.34 -9.74
CA ASP A 31 2.73 1.92 -8.77
C ASP A 31 3.97 2.54 -9.43
N GLN A 32 4.48 1.92 -10.49
CA GLN A 32 5.59 2.48 -11.27
C GLN A 32 5.17 3.74 -12.05
N MET A 33 4.03 3.71 -12.74
CA MET A 33 3.53 4.86 -13.51
C MET A 33 3.17 6.05 -12.62
N HIS A 34 2.52 5.79 -11.48
CA HIS A 34 2.06 6.83 -10.56
C HIS A 34 3.03 7.10 -9.41
N GLY A 35 4.17 6.42 -9.38
CA GLY A 35 5.11 6.45 -8.26
C GLY A 35 5.57 7.85 -7.89
N TRP A 36 5.81 8.72 -8.88
CA TRP A 36 6.15 10.12 -8.64
C TRP A 36 5.04 10.88 -7.91
N TYR A 37 3.78 10.73 -8.35
CA TYR A 37 2.62 11.39 -7.71
C TYR A 37 2.36 10.85 -6.31
N ILE A 38 2.50 9.53 -6.12
CA ILE A 38 2.36 8.88 -4.82
C ILE A 38 3.43 9.39 -3.87
N GLN A 39 4.67 9.51 -4.32
CA GLN A 39 5.77 10.03 -3.54
C GLN A 39 5.57 11.50 -3.13
N LYS A 40 5.14 12.37 -4.06
CA LYS A 40 4.86 13.77 -3.76
C LYS A 40 3.67 13.94 -2.81
N SER A 41 2.62 13.14 -3.00
CA SER A 41 1.45 13.12 -2.11
C SER A 41 1.82 12.63 -0.72
N ALA A 42 2.66 11.59 -0.61
CA ALA A 42 3.15 11.09 0.67
C ALA A 42 3.96 12.16 1.41
N TYR A 43 4.84 12.89 0.72
CA TYR A 43 5.58 13.99 1.32
C TYR A 43 4.66 15.10 1.81
N ALA A 44 3.67 15.51 1.01
CA ALA A 44 2.68 16.49 1.43
C ALA A 44 1.89 16.02 2.67
N ALA A 45 1.48 14.76 2.70
CA ALA A 45 0.78 14.16 3.83
C ALA A 45 1.64 14.17 5.11
N LEU A 46 2.93 13.85 5.01
CA LEU A 46 3.85 13.92 6.14
C LEU A 46 4.00 15.35 6.67
N LYS A 47 4.10 16.35 5.79
CA LYS A 47 4.14 17.76 6.19
C LYS A 47 2.89 18.18 6.96
N LEU A 48 1.73 17.66 6.58
CA LEU A 48 0.47 17.92 7.29
C LEU A 48 0.38 17.15 8.62
N ASP A 49 1.06 16.01 8.76
CA ASP A 49 1.11 15.20 10.00
C ASP A 49 2.24 15.64 10.97
N GLY A 50 2.70 16.90 10.85
CA GLY A 50 3.73 17.50 11.71
C GLY A 50 5.13 17.56 11.11
N GLY A 51 5.35 16.94 9.96
CA GLY A 51 6.63 16.95 9.23
C GLY A 51 7.41 15.65 9.35
N GLU A 52 8.32 15.46 8.40
CA GLU A 52 9.14 14.26 8.24
C GLU A 52 10.03 13.95 9.44
N GLN A 53 10.49 14.97 10.19
CA GLN A 53 11.39 14.76 11.33
C GLN A 53 10.66 14.31 12.60
N SER A 54 9.39 14.69 12.77
CA SER A 54 8.57 14.31 13.92
C SER A 54 7.66 13.11 13.65
N PHE A 55 7.65 12.61 12.42
CA PHE A 55 6.80 11.50 12.03
C PHE A 55 7.25 10.18 12.69
N ASP A 56 6.30 9.46 13.27
CA ASP A 56 6.56 8.13 13.84
C ASP A 56 6.57 7.06 12.74
N TYR A 57 7.70 6.94 12.04
CA TYR A 57 7.88 5.93 10.99
C TYR A 57 7.71 4.50 11.50
N GLN A 58 7.86 4.25 12.80
CA GLN A 58 7.75 2.90 13.34
C GLN A 58 6.30 2.46 13.46
N ASN A 59 5.44 3.34 13.99
CA ASN A 59 4.06 3.02 14.37
C ASN A 59 3.00 3.71 13.50
N LYS A 60 3.39 4.45 12.46
CA LYS A 60 2.48 4.99 11.44
C LYS A 60 2.88 4.52 10.04
N TYR A 61 1.89 4.48 9.16
CA TYR A 61 2.08 4.13 7.75
C TYR A 61 1.03 4.83 6.88
N LEU A 62 1.29 4.93 5.58
CA LEU A 62 0.31 5.44 4.61
C LEU A 62 -0.49 4.28 4.03
N ARG A 63 -1.81 4.28 4.24
CA ARG A 63 -2.73 3.33 3.60
C ARG A 63 -3.32 3.97 2.35
N ILE A 64 -3.27 3.26 1.23
CA ILE A 64 -3.92 3.63 -0.02
C ILE A 64 -4.93 2.53 -0.36
N ASN A 65 -6.22 2.83 -0.19
CA ASN A 65 -7.31 1.95 -0.57
C ASN A 65 -7.59 2.11 -2.06
N LEU A 66 -7.45 1.03 -2.79
CA LEU A 66 -7.65 0.95 -4.23
C LEU A 66 -8.89 0.11 -4.54
N ARG A 67 -9.60 0.52 -5.60
CA ARG A 67 -10.65 -0.28 -6.23
C ARG A 67 -10.27 -0.54 -7.68
N TYR A 68 -10.30 -1.81 -8.08
CA TYR A 68 -10.01 -2.20 -9.46
C TYR A 68 -11.09 -1.67 -10.41
N ARG A 69 -10.65 -1.17 -11.57
CA ARG A 69 -11.52 -0.68 -12.64
C ARG A 69 -11.65 -1.73 -13.74
N HIS A 70 -12.86 -2.28 -13.90
CA HIS A 70 -13.13 -3.31 -14.91
C HIS A 70 -13.02 -2.80 -16.36
N ASP A 71 -13.18 -1.49 -16.57
CA ASP A 71 -13.11 -0.83 -17.87
C ASP A 71 -11.68 -0.46 -18.29
N CYS A 72 -10.65 -0.79 -17.50
CA CYS A 72 -9.28 -0.38 -17.79
C CYS A 72 -8.64 -1.07 -19.01
N GLY A 73 -9.19 -2.21 -19.46
CA GLY A 73 -8.61 -2.99 -20.57
C GLY A 73 -7.18 -3.46 -20.31
N GLY A 74 -6.79 -3.63 -19.04
CA GLY A 74 -5.42 -3.97 -18.65
C GLY A 74 -4.44 -2.78 -18.70
N ASN A 75 -4.91 -1.55 -18.88
CA ASN A 75 -4.07 -0.36 -18.86
C ASN A 75 -3.74 0.05 -17.41
N PRO A 76 -2.47 -0.08 -16.97
CA PRO A 76 -2.08 0.24 -15.60
C PRO A 76 -2.25 1.71 -15.24
N SER A 77 -2.29 2.65 -16.19
CA SER A 77 -2.51 4.07 -15.87
C SER A 77 -3.89 4.38 -15.29
N ILE A 78 -4.88 3.52 -15.58
CA ILE A 78 -6.29 3.70 -15.17
C ILE A 78 -6.85 2.44 -14.49
N ALA A 79 -5.99 1.49 -14.10
CA ALA A 79 -6.42 0.20 -13.56
C ALA A 79 -7.09 0.28 -12.19
N PHE A 80 -6.87 1.36 -11.44
CA PHE A 80 -7.38 1.52 -10.08
C PHE A 80 -7.90 2.93 -9.81
N ASP A 81 -9.01 3.01 -9.09
CA ASP A 81 -9.44 4.22 -8.37
C ASP A 81 -8.80 4.26 -6.99
N ILE A 82 -8.31 5.43 -6.57
CA ILE A 82 -7.96 5.68 -5.17
C ILE A 82 -9.24 6.04 -4.42
N VAL A 83 -9.69 5.16 -3.53
CA VAL A 83 -10.91 5.34 -2.73
C VAL A 83 -10.65 6.16 -1.47
N ASP A 84 -9.52 5.90 -0.81
CA ASP A 84 -9.07 6.60 0.40
C ASP A 84 -7.54 6.52 0.46
N ALA A 85 -6.90 7.59 0.90
CA ALA A 85 -5.47 7.63 1.17
C ALA A 85 -5.23 8.40 2.47
N SER A 86 -4.71 7.70 3.49
CA SER A 86 -4.58 8.30 4.82
C SER A 86 -3.43 7.69 5.61
N ILE A 87 -2.77 8.53 6.41
CA ILE A 87 -1.82 8.10 7.42
C ILE A 87 -2.61 7.44 8.56
N ARG A 88 -2.19 6.24 8.97
CA ARG A 88 -2.86 5.43 9.98
C ARG A 88 -1.88 4.96 11.06
N PRO A 89 -2.30 4.90 12.34
CA PRO A 89 -1.55 4.20 13.37
C PRO A 89 -1.64 2.70 13.14
N VAL A 90 -0.54 1.97 13.38
CA VAL A 90 -0.48 0.51 13.24
C VAL A 90 -1.46 -0.15 14.21
N PHE A 91 -1.39 0.18 15.50
CA PHE A 91 -2.17 -0.51 16.54
C PHE A 91 -3.69 -0.44 16.30
N SER A 92 -4.23 0.72 15.95
CA SER A 92 -5.69 0.88 15.79
C SER A 92 -6.25 0.29 14.49
N ASP A 93 -5.45 0.24 13.42
CA ASP A 93 -5.96 -0.13 12.09
C ASP A 93 -5.76 -1.62 11.80
N MET A 94 -4.71 -2.22 12.37
CA MET A 94 -4.32 -3.59 12.10
C MET A 94 -5.18 -4.63 12.81
N GLU A 95 -5.87 -4.31 13.91
CA GLU A 95 -6.69 -5.27 14.67
C GLU A 95 -7.81 -5.92 13.84
N ARG A 96 -8.27 -5.24 12.80
CA ARG A 96 -9.46 -5.66 12.03
C ARG A 96 -9.16 -6.48 10.78
N ARG A 97 -7.91 -6.54 10.30
CA ARG A 97 -7.58 -7.06 8.95
C ARG A 97 -6.32 -7.92 8.95
N GLN A 98 -6.47 -9.26 9.02
CA GLN A 98 -5.34 -10.20 9.04
C GLN A 98 -4.38 -10.02 7.85
N ARG A 99 -4.89 -9.88 6.62
CA ARG A 99 -4.05 -9.68 5.42
C ARG A 99 -3.20 -8.41 5.50
N MET A 100 -3.73 -7.37 6.12
CA MET A 100 -3.02 -6.10 6.29
C MET A 100 -1.92 -6.23 7.34
N ARG A 101 -2.19 -6.96 8.43
CA ARG A 101 -1.15 -7.36 9.41
C ARG A 101 -0.03 -8.13 8.74
N ASP A 102 -0.36 -9.14 7.95
CA ASP A 102 0.63 -9.98 7.29
C ASP A 102 1.50 -9.18 6.31
N ALA A 103 0.88 -8.30 5.51
CA ALA A 103 1.59 -7.41 4.60
C ALA A 103 2.48 -6.40 5.37
N PHE A 104 1.96 -5.82 6.46
CA PHE A 104 2.70 -4.89 7.30
C PHE A 104 3.93 -5.55 7.93
N GLU A 105 3.79 -6.73 8.54
CA GLU A 105 4.90 -7.42 9.20
C GLU A 105 5.97 -7.89 8.21
N ALA A 106 5.57 -8.34 7.02
CA ALA A 106 6.50 -8.67 5.94
C ALA A 106 7.35 -7.46 5.52
N GLU A 107 6.68 -6.32 5.34
CA GLU A 107 7.35 -5.06 4.98
C GLU A 107 8.18 -4.48 6.12
N ARG A 108 7.74 -4.62 7.37
CA ARG A 108 8.47 -4.18 8.56
C ARG A 108 9.82 -4.88 8.68
N THR A 109 9.85 -6.19 8.47
CA THR A 109 11.09 -6.97 8.51
C THR A 109 12.10 -6.47 7.47
N ARG A 110 11.63 -6.21 6.24
CA ARG A 110 12.49 -5.64 5.18
C ARG A 110 12.95 -4.23 5.54
N ARG A 111 12.04 -3.41 6.06
CA ARG A 111 12.31 -2.02 6.48
C ARG A 111 13.42 -1.94 7.51
N GLU A 112 13.42 -2.82 8.51
CA GLU A 112 14.47 -2.81 9.54
C GLU A 112 15.86 -3.07 8.94
N ALA A 113 15.97 -4.01 7.99
CA ALA A 113 17.21 -4.25 7.25
C ALA A 113 17.61 -3.04 6.38
N ASP A 114 16.65 -2.41 5.71
CA ASP A 114 16.91 -1.24 4.87
C ASP A 114 17.31 -0.01 5.70
N ILE A 115 16.68 0.24 6.86
CA ILE A 115 17.07 1.29 7.81
C ILE A 115 18.53 1.11 8.21
N ALA A 116 18.94 -0.11 8.56
CA ALA A 116 20.31 -0.41 8.94
C ALA A 116 21.30 -0.08 7.81
N ARG A 117 20.94 -0.40 6.56
CA ARG A 117 21.74 -0.06 5.37
C ARG A 117 21.81 1.46 5.15
N PHE A 118 20.68 2.16 5.15
CA PHE A 118 20.64 3.60 4.87
C PHE A 118 21.41 4.42 5.91
N LYS A 119 21.33 4.05 7.19
CA LYS A 119 22.11 4.70 8.26
C LYS A 119 23.62 4.59 8.08
N GLN A 120 24.11 3.58 7.34
CA GLN A 120 25.53 3.43 7.03
C GLN A 120 25.96 4.28 5.83
N THR A 121 25.07 4.50 4.87
CA THR A 121 25.40 5.12 3.59
C THR A 121 24.99 6.60 3.49
N ASP A 122 24.03 7.05 4.30
CA ASP A 122 23.45 8.38 4.22
C ASP A 122 23.23 8.98 5.62
N ARG A 123 23.99 10.03 5.92
CA ARG A 123 23.89 10.77 7.20
C ARG A 123 22.67 11.68 7.27
N THR A 124 22.01 11.92 6.14
CA THR A 124 20.81 12.75 6.04
C THR A 124 19.52 11.96 6.06
N PHE A 125 19.61 10.62 6.13
CA PHE A 125 18.48 9.72 6.22
C PHE A 125 17.64 9.99 7.48
N ILE A 126 16.33 10.21 7.26
CA ILE A 126 15.35 10.50 8.32
C ILE A 126 14.58 9.22 8.68
N GLY A 127 14.08 8.50 7.67
CA GLY A 127 13.22 7.36 7.90
C GLY A 127 12.70 6.70 6.62
N LEU A 128 12.04 5.55 6.79
CA LEU A 128 11.36 4.81 5.73
C LEU A 128 9.85 4.80 6.00
N LEU A 129 9.09 5.56 5.22
CA LEU A 129 7.63 5.50 5.24
C LEU A 129 7.17 4.22 4.57
N LEU A 130 6.37 3.44 5.29
CA LEU A 130 5.72 2.27 4.75
C LEU A 130 4.39 2.69 4.11
N ILE A 131 4.17 2.29 2.86
CA ILE A 131 2.91 2.47 2.14
C ILE A 131 2.29 1.10 1.95
N LEU A 132 1.02 0.94 2.35
CA LEU A 132 0.23 -0.26 2.06
C LEU A 132 -0.85 0.06 1.05
N TYR A 133 -0.85 -0.66 -0.06
CA TYR A 133 -1.99 -0.73 -0.96
C TYR A 133 -2.95 -1.81 -0.49
N GLN A 134 -4.21 -1.41 -0.34
CA GLN A 134 -5.27 -2.31 0.04
C GLN A 134 -6.33 -2.36 -1.06
N MET A 135 -6.70 -3.57 -1.46
CA MET A 135 -7.87 -3.90 -2.26
C MET A 135 -8.76 -4.89 -1.52
N GLU A 136 -9.91 -5.22 -2.09
CA GLU A 136 -10.86 -6.17 -1.50
C GLU A 136 -10.22 -7.55 -1.20
N ASP A 137 -9.37 -8.02 -2.10
CA ASP A 137 -8.77 -9.35 -2.02
C ASP A 137 -7.24 -9.40 -1.96
N LEU A 138 -6.58 -8.22 -1.98
CA LEU A 138 -5.12 -8.10 -1.97
C LEU A 138 -4.69 -7.00 -1.00
N CYS A 139 -3.63 -7.27 -0.24
CA CYS A 139 -2.89 -6.25 0.50
C CYS A 139 -1.40 -6.44 0.22
N CYS A 140 -0.68 -5.33 0.03
CA CYS A 140 0.73 -5.33 -0.31
C CYS A 140 1.36 -3.99 0.09
N GLY A 141 2.68 -3.94 0.19
CA GLY A 141 3.34 -2.71 0.58
C GLY A 141 4.60 -2.38 -0.20
N ARG A 142 5.00 -1.13 -0.07
CA ARG A 142 6.26 -0.57 -0.54
C ARG A 142 6.83 0.37 0.52
N GLN A 143 8.09 0.73 0.37
CA GLN A 143 8.76 1.69 1.25
C GLN A 143 9.19 2.92 0.45
N LEU A 144 9.15 4.08 1.10
CA LEU A 144 9.71 5.35 0.60
C LEU A 144 10.75 5.86 1.57
N ALA A 145 11.96 6.09 1.09
CA ALA A 145 13.03 6.71 1.86
C ALA A 145 12.87 8.23 1.90
N PHE A 146 13.10 8.82 3.06
CA PHE A 146 13.14 10.26 3.28
C PHE A 146 14.51 10.67 3.81
N ASP A 147 15.08 11.71 3.20
CA ASP A 147 16.31 12.37 3.64
C ASP A 147 16.11 13.90 3.69
N ASN A 148 17.08 14.62 4.27
CA ASN A 148 16.95 16.07 4.50
C ASN A 148 16.89 16.93 3.21
N TRP A 149 17.21 16.39 2.04
CA TRP A 149 17.42 17.22 0.84
C TRP A 149 16.66 16.75 -0.40
N GLN A 150 16.29 15.47 -0.49
CA GLN A 150 15.59 14.88 -1.62
C GLN A 150 14.70 13.71 -1.19
N LEU A 151 13.84 13.34 -2.13
CA LEU A 151 12.94 12.21 -2.04
C LEU A 151 13.52 11.16 -2.98
N HIS A 152 14.36 10.25 -2.49
CA HIS A 152 14.84 9.13 -3.29
C HIS A 152 13.80 8.00 -3.27
N SER A 153 13.19 7.73 -4.43
CA SER A 153 12.34 6.54 -4.57
C SER A 153 13.23 5.33 -4.79
N THR A 154 13.62 4.65 -3.71
CA THR A 154 14.17 3.30 -3.86
C THR A 154 12.98 2.35 -4.00
N LEU A 155 12.65 1.96 -5.23
CA LEU A 155 11.73 0.86 -5.50
C LEU A 155 12.38 -0.45 -5.01
N LEU A 156 12.22 -0.76 -3.73
CA LEU A 156 12.58 -2.06 -3.18
C LEU A 156 11.37 -2.97 -3.37
N SER A 157 11.15 -3.44 -4.60
CA SER A 157 10.05 -4.34 -4.91
C SER A 157 10.41 -5.77 -4.49
N GLY A 158 9.84 -6.22 -3.37
CA GLY A 158 9.73 -7.64 -3.00
C GLY A 158 8.27 -7.96 -2.71
N TRP A 159 7.52 -8.38 -3.73
CA TRP A 159 6.10 -8.70 -3.60
C TRP A 159 5.90 -10.05 -2.92
N HIS A 160 5.42 -10.06 -1.68
CA HIS A 160 5.06 -11.28 -0.97
C HIS A 160 3.58 -11.27 -0.59
N ALA A 161 2.75 -12.01 -1.33
CA ALA A 161 1.50 -12.50 -0.78
C ALA A 161 1.75 -13.93 -0.34
N ARG A 162 1.55 -14.24 0.94
CA ARG A 162 1.45 -15.63 1.37
C ARG A 162 0.24 -16.24 0.66
N HIS A 163 0.45 -17.37 -0.01
CA HIS A 163 -0.62 -18.18 -0.55
C HIS A 163 -1.48 -18.66 0.63
N GLY A 164 -2.70 -18.14 0.71
CA GLY A 164 -3.81 -18.72 1.45
C GLY A 164 -4.80 -19.30 0.45
#